data_AF-A0A6G0WXX9-F1
#
_entry.id   AF-A0A6G0WXX9-F1
#
_cell.length_a   1.000
_cell.length_b   1.000
_cell.length_c   1.000
_cell.angle_alpha   90.00
_cell.angle_beta   90.00
_cell.angle_gamma   90.00
#
_symmetry.space_group_name_H-M   'P 1'
#
loop_
_entity.id
_entity.type
_entity.pdbx_description
1 polymer ?
#
loop_
_entity_poly.entity_id
_entity_poly.type
_entity_poly.pdbx_seq_one_letter_code
_entity_poly.pdbx_strand_id
1 'polypeptide(L)'
;MAPESLQSPYSFSYKSDAYSFGVFMWETFSNTPPFPSMAPAEAAAYVLEGGRLDISECEAIPPPMADIMIQCFQEDPSRRPTLVEIEQQLSTHVRTRR
;
A
#
# COMPACT_ATOMS: atom_id res chain seq x y z
N MET A 1 6.29 -0.86 5.66
CA MET A 1 5.78 0.05 6.72
C MET A 1 5.50 1.42 6.11
N ALA A 2 4.64 2.22 6.71
CA ALA A 2 4.40 3.60 6.29
C ALA A 2 5.63 4.49 6.59
N PRO A 3 5.89 5.56 5.81
CA PRO A 3 7.04 6.45 6.02
C PRO A 3 7.12 7.01 7.44
N GLU A 4 6.00 7.46 8.01
CA GLU A 4 5.96 8.03 9.36
C GLU A 4 6.24 7.01 10.47
N SER A 5 6.14 5.71 10.17
CA SER A 5 6.45 4.62 11.08
C SER A 5 7.90 4.16 10.97
N LEU A 6 8.66 4.66 9.99
CA LEU A 6 10.06 4.27 9.72
C LEU A 6 11.08 5.24 10.35
N GLN A 7 10.69 6.47 10.69
CA GLN A 7 11.58 7.44 11.34
C GLN A 7 11.06 7.94 12.69
N SER A 8 11.97 8.29 13.60
CA SER A 8 11.65 8.96 14.87
C SER A 8 10.91 10.29 14.62
N PRO A 9 9.80 10.59 15.32
CA PRO A 9 9.32 9.99 16.57
C PRO A 9 8.48 8.70 16.47
N TYR A 10 8.50 7.97 15.35
CA TYR A 10 7.75 6.73 15.09
C TYR A 10 6.24 6.88 15.36
N SER A 11 5.48 7.20 14.31
CA SER A 11 4.04 7.34 14.38
C SER A 11 3.33 6.09 13.87
N PHE A 12 2.35 5.61 14.63
CA PHE A 12 1.49 4.49 14.28
C PHE A 12 0.03 4.90 14.44
N SER A 13 -0.77 4.64 13.42
CA SER A 13 -2.19 4.99 13.39
C SER A 13 -2.95 4.10 12.42
N TYR A 14 -4.28 4.20 12.41
CA TYR A 14 -5.10 3.55 11.38
C TYR A 14 -4.71 3.96 9.94
N LYS A 15 -4.07 5.12 9.75
CA LYS A 15 -3.56 5.56 8.44
C LYS A 15 -2.22 4.89 8.07
N SER A 16 -1.39 4.52 9.05
CA SER A 16 -0.21 3.68 8.78
C SER A 16 -0.61 2.23 8.49
N ASP A 17 -1.71 1.76 9.11
CA ASP A 17 -2.30 0.45 8.80
C ASP A 17 -2.86 0.41 7.37
N ALA A 18 -3.53 1.49 6.93
CA ALA A 18 -4.00 1.60 5.54
C ALA A 18 -2.85 1.53 4.52
N TYR A 19 -1.71 2.18 4.80
CA TYR A 19 -0.52 2.05 3.96
C TYR A 19 -0.02 0.59 3.92
N SER A 20 0.07 -0.04 5.09
CA SER A 20 0.53 -1.44 5.21
C SER A 20 -0.42 -2.41 4.53
N PHE A 21 -1.72 -2.11 4.50
CA PHE A 21 -2.70 -2.84 3.70
C PHE A 21 -2.44 -2.68 2.19
N GLY A 22 -2.05 -1.49 1.72
CA GLY A 22 -1.60 -1.29 0.34
C GLY A 22 -0.39 -2.16 -0.02
N VAL A 23 0.59 -2.28 0.88
CA VAL A 23 1.75 -3.18 0.70
C VAL A 23 1.28 -4.64 0.62
N PHE A 24 0.35 -5.06 1.48
CA PHE A 24 -0.24 -6.40 1.44
C PHE A 24 -0.99 -6.68 0.13
N MET A 25 -1.79 -5.72 -0.36
CA MET A 25 -2.43 -5.85 -1.67
C MET A 25 -1.40 -6.01 -2.78
N TRP A 26 -0.33 -5.21 -2.76
CA TRP A 26 0.73 -5.28 -3.75
C TRP A 26 1.38 -6.66 -3.75
N GLU A 27 1.78 -7.17 -2.58
CA GLU A 27 2.36 -8.51 -2.41
C GLU A 27 1.41 -9.61 -2.90
N THR A 28 0.11 -9.45 -2.67
CA THR A 28 -0.91 -10.41 -3.12
C THR A 28 -1.02 -10.46 -4.65
N PHE A 29 -0.93 -9.31 -5.34
CA PHE A 29 -1.08 -9.24 -6.80
C PHE A 29 0.24 -9.46 -7.55
N SER A 30 1.38 -9.05 -7.00
CA SER A 30 2.71 -9.29 -7.59
C SER A 30 3.26 -10.68 -7.26
N ASN A 31 2.68 -11.36 -6.25
CA ASN A 31 3.13 -12.65 -5.73
C ASN A 31 4.64 -12.67 -5.41
N THR A 32 5.15 -11.52 -4.98
CA THR A 32 6.57 -11.23 -4.77
C THR A 32 6.72 -10.47 -3.45
N PRO A 33 7.77 -10.72 -2.65
CA PRO A 33 8.02 -9.93 -1.44
C PRO A 33 8.27 -8.46 -1.81
N PRO A 34 7.81 -7.49 -1.00
CA PRO A 34 8.02 -6.07 -1.27
C PRO A 34 9.51 -5.73 -1.26
N PHE A 35 9.95 -4.99 -2.30
CA PHE A 35 11.35 -4.59 -2.50
C PHE A 35 12.33 -5.79 -2.52
N PRO A 36 12.15 -6.75 -3.44
CA PRO A 36 12.87 -8.03 -3.42
C PRO A 36 14.39 -7.88 -3.62
N SER A 37 14.84 -6.77 -4.19
CA SER A 37 16.25 -6.48 -4.48
C SER A 37 16.93 -5.55 -3.45
N MET A 38 16.22 -5.13 -2.40
CA MET A 38 16.75 -4.20 -1.41
C MET A 38 16.89 -4.87 -0.04
N ALA A 39 17.92 -4.50 0.71
CA ALA A 39 17.98 -4.84 2.13
C ALA A 39 16.89 -4.06 2.91
N PRO A 40 16.40 -4.56 4.06
CA PRO A 40 15.34 -3.88 4.81
C PRO A 40 15.63 -2.40 5.16
N ALA A 41 16.88 -2.07 5.51
CA ALA A 41 17.29 -0.70 5.80
C ALA A 41 17.30 0.20 4.56
N GLU A 42 17.68 -0.37 3.40
CA GLU A 42 17.67 0.33 2.11
C GLU A 42 16.24 0.58 1.63
N ALA A 43 15.35 -0.43 1.74
CA ALA A 43 13.94 -0.27 1.43
C ALA A 43 13.27 0.79 2.33
N ALA A 44 13.62 0.82 3.62
CA ALA A 44 13.15 1.85 4.53
C ALA A 44 13.61 3.26 4.11
N ALA A 45 14.89 3.42 3.73
CA ALA A 45 15.41 4.69 3.23
C ALA A 45 14.72 5.11 1.92
N TYR A 46 14.57 4.18 0.97
CA TYR A 46 13.87 4.43 -0.29
C TYR A 46 12.44 4.93 -0.08
N VAL A 47 11.70 4.32 0.85
CA VAL A 47 10.34 4.75 1.19
C VAL A 47 10.31 6.14 1.83
N LEU A 48 11.26 6.43 2.72
CA LEU A 48 11.41 7.75 3.36
C LEU A 48 11.77 8.86 2.35
N GLU A 49 12.46 8.52 1.25
CA GLU A 49 12.79 9.43 0.16
C GLU A 49 11.64 9.66 -0.83
N GLY A 50 10.46 9.07 -0.58
CA GLY A 50 9.28 9.18 -1.44
C GLY A 50 9.14 8.04 -2.45
N GLY A 51 10.06 7.07 -2.44
CA GLY A 51 9.96 5.85 -3.22
C GLY A 51 8.75 5.00 -2.82
N ARG A 52 8.16 4.27 -3.78
CA ARG A 52 6.98 3.42 -3.57
C ARG A 52 7.14 2.10 -4.33
N LEU A 53 6.35 1.10 -3.96
CA LEU A 53 6.25 -0.14 -4.72
C LEU A 53 5.67 0.15 -6.11
N ASP A 54 6.25 -0.45 -7.15
CA ASP A 54 5.80 -0.27 -8.52
C ASP A 54 4.56 -1.12 -8.77
N ILE A 55 3.40 -0.47 -8.93
CA ILE A 55 2.12 -1.14 -9.18
C ILE A 55 2.12 -1.82 -10.55
N SER A 56 2.99 -1.43 -11.48
CA SER A 56 3.12 -2.10 -12.79
C SER A 56 3.67 -3.53 -12.69
N GLU A 57 4.31 -3.90 -11.56
CA GLU A 57 4.74 -5.27 -11.27
C GLU A 57 3.57 -6.21 -10.89
N CYS A 58 2.38 -5.66 -10.61
CA CYS A 58 1.19 -6.46 -10.35
C CYS A 58 0.57 -6.98 -11.66
N GLU A 59 0.90 -8.21 -12.05
CA GLU A 59 0.33 -8.83 -13.25
C GLU A 59 -1.20 -8.92 -13.16
N ALA A 60 -1.89 -8.46 -14.22
CA ALA A 60 -3.34 -8.54 -14.36
C ALA A 60 -4.16 -7.88 -13.23
N ILE A 61 -3.60 -6.87 -12.56
CA ILE A 61 -4.36 -6.13 -11.56
C ILE A 61 -5.57 -5.40 -12.18
N PRO A 62 -6.80 -5.60 -11.65
CA PRO A 62 -7.95 -4.83 -12.10
C PRO A 62 -7.78 -3.33 -11.77
N PRO A 63 -8.15 -2.40 -12.66
CA PRO A 63 -7.98 -0.97 -12.42
C PRO A 63 -8.52 -0.46 -11.07
N PRO A 64 -9.70 -0.89 -10.58
CA PRO A 64 -10.18 -0.44 -9.27
C PRO A 64 -9.31 -0.87 -8.10
N MET A 65 -8.61 -2.00 -8.22
CA MET A 65 -7.71 -2.51 -7.18
C MET A 65 -6.38 -1.76 -7.20
N ALA A 66 -5.91 -1.34 -8.38
CA ALA A 66 -4.77 -0.44 -8.50
C ALA A 66 -5.07 0.94 -7.89
N ASP A 67 -6.26 1.47 -8.13
CA ASP A 67 -6.68 2.77 -7.56
C ASP A 67 -6.68 2.76 -6.02
N ILE A 68 -7.15 1.67 -5.40
CA ILE A 68 -7.08 1.50 -3.94
C ILE A 68 -5.63 1.55 -3.46
N MET A 69 -4.71 0.84 -4.12
CA MET A 69 -3.29 0.86 -3.75
C MET A 69 -2.65 2.23 -3.88
N ILE A 70 -2.93 2.96 -4.97
CA ILE A 70 -2.45 4.33 -5.17
C ILE A 70 -2.92 5.25 -4.04
N GLN A 71 -4.16 5.08 -3.59
CA GLN A 71 -4.70 5.83 -2.45
C GLN A 71 -4.02 5.43 -1.12
N CYS A 72 -3.72 4.15 -0.92
CA CYS A 72 -2.99 3.69 0.27
C CYS A 72 -1.55 4.23 0.34
N PHE A 73 -0.90 4.46 -0.80
CA PHE A 73 0.49 4.94 -0.88
C PHE A 73 0.67 6.46 -0.89
N GLN A 74 -0.40 7.23 -0.60
CA GLN A 74 -0.28 8.69 -0.44
C GLN A 74 0.72 9.06 0.66
N GLU A 75 1.57 10.05 0.37
CA GLU A 75 2.55 10.60 1.31
C GLU A 75 1.86 11.10 2.58
N ASP A 76 0.88 12.00 2.41
CA ASP A 76 0.06 12.53 3.50
C ASP A 76 -0.88 11.45 4.06
N PRO A 77 -0.72 11.05 5.34
CA PRO A 77 -1.60 10.05 5.97
C PRO A 77 -3.08 10.43 5.96
N SER A 78 -3.42 11.73 5.94
CA SER A 78 -4.81 12.19 5.92
C SER A 78 -5.52 11.86 4.61
N ARG A 79 -4.75 11.76 3.51
CA ARG A 79 -5.24 11.45 2.16
C ARG A 79 -5.39 9.96 1.88
N ARG A 80 -4.87 9.11 2.77
CA ARG A 80 -5.04 7.66 2.68
C ARG A 80 -6.48 7.29 3.06
N PRO A 81 -7.10 6.29 2.44
CA PRO A 81 -8.44 5.84 2.80
C PRO A 81 -8.42 5.16 4.17
N THR A 82 -9.55 5.14 4.83
CA THR A 82 -9.79 4.30 6.01
C THR A 82 -9.99 2.85 5.59
N LEU A 83 -9.74 1.91 6.49
CA LEU A 83 -10.02 0.49 6.23
C LEU A 83 -11.51 0.23 5.90
N VAL A 84 -12.42 1.04 6.43
CA VAL A 84 -13.85 0.98 6.08
C VAL A 84 -14.08 1.37 4.61
N GLU A 85 -13.46 2.46 4.15
CA GLU A 85 -13.57 2.88 2.74
C GLU A 85 -12.91 1.86 1.79
N ILE A 86 -11.79 1.27 2.20
CA ILE A 86 -11.14 0.18 1.46
C ILE A 86 -12.08 -1.02 1.35
N GLU A 87 -12.67 -1.47 2.45
CA GLU A 87 -13.62 -2.60 2.46
C GLU A 87 -14.81 -2.33 1.54
N GLN A 88 -15.40 -1.14 1.59
CA GLN A 88 -16.53 -0.76 0.74
C GLN A 88 -16.18 -0.81 -0.75
N GLN A 89 -15.00 -0.29 -1.13
CA GLN A 89 -14.50 -0.35 -2.51
C GLN A 89 -14.30 -1.80 -2.95
N LEU A 90 -13.64 -2.63 -2.13
CA LEU A 90 -13.43 -4.06 -2.42
C LEU A 90 -14.76 -4.82 -2.55
N SER A 91 -15.68 -4.64 -1.61
CA SER A 91 -16.99 -5.29 -1.59
C SER A 91 -17.83 -4.96 -2.83
N THR A 92 -17.70 -3.75 -3.36
CA THR A 92 -18.39 -3.33 -4.59
C THR A 92 -17.93 -4.16 -5.81
N HIS A 93 -16.63 -4.47 -5.90
CA HIS A 93 -16.04 -5.17 -7.04
C HIS A 93 -16.02 -6.70 -6.90
N VAL A 94 -15.96 -7.24 -5.68
CA VAL A 94 -16.02 -8.68 -5.43
C VAL A 94 -17.43 -9.23 -5.70
N ARG A 95 -18.48 -8.45 -5.42
CA ARG A 95 -19.88 -8.86 -5.65
C ARG A 95 -20.28 -8.90 -7.13
N THR A 96 -19.56 -8.21 -8.01
CA THR A 96 -19.86 -8.16 -9.45
C THR A 96 -19.40 -9.40 -10.24
N ARG A 97 -18.66 -10.32 -9.60
CA ARG A 97 -18.16 -11.57 -10.22
C ARG A 97 -18.95 -12.83 -9.81
N ARG A 98 -20.15 -12.68 -9.24
CA ARG A 98 -21.09 -13.78 -9.02
C ARG A 98 -22.19 -13.82 -10.07
#